data_AF-A0A7J6QND9-F1
#
_entry.id   AF-A0A7J6QND9-F1
#
_cell.length_a   1.000
_cell.length_b   1.000
_cell.length_c   1.000
_cell.angle_alpha   90.00
_cell.angle_beta   90.00
_cell.angle_gamma   90.00
#
_symmetry.space_group_name_H-M   'P 1'
#
loop_
_entity.id
_entity.type
_entity.pdbx_description
1 polymer ?
#
loop_
_entity_poly.entity_id
_entity_poly.type
_entity_poly.pdbx_seq_one_letter_code
_entity_poly.pdbx_strand_id
1 'polypeptide(L)'
;ILGLVITIITSQLTVSSAFEWTMKTVIASWYGAGFGCAIVAFVTAVNHNHYNPYIGVAVSIPFAIFVCLAEQANVTHCKLSAVYRGDKALLLIMIVVVFGGDAPYWAALTACIAYTTGTTITLLGTLILWCLHLLPRPGPPPMAWLGLCMSEYFEEISSVAPAGEIQQDELDQKWKRLDRAAAAAAETPDSHLRGIIFSMVSSLSTLAHAVKHASFSEAAVKELWEPVDHSLNVIRVEAVCRLRPSPDTRVAKLDLYSLAISLRKKSTDALAAYTIGIESGDMRPISESELARFDFCTREIANYVELVADFLFRVNNPPSSMKTSWAHFKSSVKKWIKAPLFKQLNPPTPWPVRLAYPIRSGLGACVAGWIILGLSEALEPVQDYGLWMMLPCVFCFLPTPGASLVKGTRRVMGTVCAGALAIACVSIHPYNKAAFFVELFVVSFIGKLLKCSPRVDYAGLVFAFTWVIVGLAAGTDTHLEESDMVLRSVYRAILTTCGVILATLISTLMVPEFAYGRLRRATARAIEKQGEMVADSVKLVQDAEPAGRIRKSLDER
;
A
#
# COMPACT_ATOMS: atom_id res chain seq x y z
N ILE A 1 -20.47 2.17 18.83
CA ILE A 1 -20.39 0.74 18.48
C ILE A 1 -19.90 0.50 17.05
N LEU A 2 -20.48 1.12 16.01
CA LEU A 2 -19.98 1.01 14.62
C LEU A 2 -18.47 1.30 14.50
N GLY A 3 -17.95 2.30 15.22
CA GLY A 3 -16.50 2.58 15.29
C GLY A 3 -15.65 1.43 15.83
N LEU A 4 -16.14 0.65 16.80
CA LEU A 4 -15.42 -0.53 17.33
C LEU A 4 -15.36 -1.65 16.30
N VAL A 5 -16.45 -1.88 15.56
CA VAL A 5 -16.48 -2.87 14.47
C VAL A 5 -15.55 -2.46 13.34
N ILE A 6 -15.58 -1.17 12.98
CA ILE A 6 -14.61 -0.60 12.02
C ILE A 6 -13.20 -0.87 12.53
N THR A 7 -12.89 -0.61 13.79
CA THR A 7 -11.57 -0.90 14.40
C THR A 7 -11.15 -2.35 14.22
N ILE A 8 -12.03 -3.31 14.50
CA ILE A 8 -11.73 -4.74 14.38
C ILE A 8 -11.46 -5.09 12.91
N ILE A 9 -12.21 -4.50 11.98
CA ILE A 9 -12.07 -4.73 10.54
C ILE A 9 -10.82 -4.04 9.98
N THR A 10 -10.47 -2.85 10.49
CA THR A 10 -9.35 -1.99 10.07
C THR A 10 -8.09 -2.20 10.90
N SER A 11 -8.09 -3.12 11.87
CA SER A 11 -6.95 -3.53 12.72
C SER A 11 -5.67 -3.94 11.99
N GLN A 12 -5.72 -4.09 10.66
CA GLN A 12 -4.54 -4.32 9.83
C GLN A 12 -3.78 -3.03 9.48
N LEU A 13 -4.31 -1.86 9.81
CA LEU A 13 -3.65 -0.60 9.54
C LEU A 13 -2.54 -0.36 10.57
N THR A 14 -1.39 0.10 10.10
CA THR A 14 -0.37 0.69 10.98
C THR A 14 -0.96 1.92 11.68
N VAL A 15 -0.43 2.29 12.86
CA VAL A 15 -0.87 3.50 13.57
C VAL A 15 -0.80 4.75 12.70
N SER A 16 0.27 4.88 11.90
CA SER A 16 0.44 5.99 10.97
C SER A 16 -0.67 6.02 9.91
N SER A 17 -0.97 4.87 9.29
CA SER A 17 -2.04 4.76 8.31
C SER A 17 -3.42 5.01 8.93
N ALA A 18 -3.66 4.54 10.15
CA ALA A 18 -4.91 4.78 10.87
C ALA A 18 -5.09 6.26 11.21
N PHE A 19 -4.02 6.95 11.61
CA PHE A 19 -4.03 8.38 11.86
C PHE A 19 -4.31 9.18 10.57
N GLU A 20 -3.57 8.89 9.49
CA GLU A 20 -3.79 9.53 8.19
C GLU A 20 -5.23 9.32 7.70
N TRP A 21 -5.74 8.09 7.79
CA TRP A 21 -7.10 7.73 7.39
C TRP A 21 -8.15 8.48 8.21
N THR A 22 -7.94 8.62 9.52
CA THR A 22 -8.84 9.34 10.44
C THR A 22 -8.84 10.82 10.10
N MET A 23 -7.66 11.44 9.99
CA MET A 23 -7.52 12.86 9.64
C MET A 23 -8.18 13.19 8.31
N LYS A 24 -7.91 12.40 7.25
CA LYS A 24 -8.55 12.61 5.94
C LYS A 24 -10.06 12.45 5.97
N THR A 25 -10.57 11.54 6.81
CA THR A 25 -12.02 11.33 6.94
C THR A 25 -12.69 12.47 7.71
N VAL A 26 -12.06 12.97 8.78
CA VAL A 26 -12.56 14.13 9.52
C VAL A 26 -12.60 15.36 8.61
N ILE A 27 -11.50 15.68 7.93
CA ILE A 27 -11.44 16.80 6.99
C ILE A 27 -12.51 16.65 5.90
N ALA A 28 -12.64 15.46 5.30
CA ALA A 28 -13.67 15.19 4.29
C ALA A 28 -15.09 15.42 4.80
N SER A 29 -15.36 15.03 6.05
CA SER A 29 -16.71 15.12 6.64
C SER A 29 -17.12 16.58 6.81
N TRP A 30 -16.26 17.40 7.39
CA TRP A 30 -16.52 18.84 7.57
C TRP A 30 -16.57 19.58 6.24
N TYR A 31 -15.69 19.23 5.31
CA TYR A 31 -15.64 19.84 3.99
C TYR A 31 -16.90 19.54 3.16
N GLY A 32 -17.34 18.27 3.13
CA GLY A 32 -18.55 17.87 2.44
C GLY A 32 -19.81 18.49 3.02
N ALA A 33 -19.93 18.54 4.34
CA ALA A 33 -21.05 19.17 5.02
C ALA A 33 -21.11 20.69 4.79
N GLY A 34 -19.95 21.37 4.80
CA GLY A 34 -19.85 22.78 4.49
C GLY A 34 -20.37 23.10 3.09
N PHE A 35 -19.96 22.32 2.08
CA PHE A 35 -20.49 22.46 0.72
C PHE A 35 -21.98 22.14 0.63
N GLY A 36 -22.43 21.07 1.30
CA GLY A 36 -23.85 20.74 1.37
C GLY A 36 -24.68 21.91 1.89
N CYS A 37 -24.28 22.51 3.01
CA CYS A 37 -24.95 23.68 3.58
C CYS A 37 -24.92 24.89 2.63
N ALA A 38 -23.80 25.14 1.97
CA ALA A 38 -23.67 26.23 1.01
C ALA A 38 -24.60 26.05 -0.20
N ILE A 39 -24.73 24.81 -0.71
CA ILE A 39 -25.65 24.47 -1.80
C ILE A 39 -27.10 24.69 -1.36
N VAL A 40 -27.47 24.19 -0.17
CA VAL A 40 -28.84 24.38 0.35
C VAL A 40 -29.15 25.86 0.55
N ALA A 41 -28.24 26.64 1.14
CA ALA A 41 -28.40 28.08 1.33
C ALA A 41 -28.56 28.83 -0.01
N PHE A 42 -27.74 28.47 -1.01
CA PHE A 42 -27.83 29.05 -2.35
C PHE A 42 -29.18 28.75 -3.02
N VAL A 43 -29.59 27.48 -3.02
CA VAL A 43 -30.87 27.07 -3.63
C VAL A 43 -32.06 27.70 -2.91
N THR A 44 -32.01 27.78 -1.58
CA THR A 44 -33.04 28.45 -0.77
C THR A 44 -33.13 29.93 -1.11
N ALA A 45 -32.00 30.62 -1.27
CA ALA A 45 -31.96 32.03 -1.65
C ALA A 45 -32.50 32.27 -3.08
N VAL A 46 -32.19 31.37 -4.03
CA VAL A 46 -32.66 31.48 -5.42
C VAL A 46 -34.14 31.12 -5.55
N ASN A 47 -34.63 30.16 -4.76
CA ASN A 47 -36.00 29.64 -4.83
C ASN A 47 -36.92 30.28 -3.77
N HIS A 48 -36.84 31.60 -3.61
CA HIS A 48 -37.73 32.40 -2.76
C HIS A 48 -37.87 31.91 -1.30
N ASN A 49 -36.76 31.55 -0.65
CA ASN A 49 -36.70 30.99 0.71
C ASN A 49 -37.33 29.60 0.89
N HIS A 50 -37.65 28.89 -0.20
CA HIS A 50 -38.09 27.50 -0.16
C HIS A 50 -37.00 26.58 -0.71
N TYR A 51 -36.54 25.63 0.08
CA TYR A 51 -35.56 24.67 -0.40
C TYR A 51 -36.22 23.61 -1.30
N ASN A 52 -35.71 23.45 -2.53
CA ASN A 52 -36.11 22.34 -3.41
C ASN A 52 -34.95 21.34 -3.54
N PRO A 53 -35.08 20.11 -3.04
CA PRO A 53 -34.00 19.12 -3.04
C PRO A 53 -33.60 18.67 -4.45
N TYR A 54 -34.51 18.67 -5.44
CA TYR A 54 -34.17 18.33 -6.82
C TYR A 54 -33.22 19.35 -7.45
N ILE A 55 -33.48 20.64 -7.21
CA ILE A 55 -32.60 21.74 -7.63
C ILE A 55 -31.28 21.66 -6.85
N GLY A 56 -31.36 21.35 -5.54
CA GLY A 56 -30.20 21.05 -4.71
C GLY A 56 -29.26 20.02 -5.32
N VAL A 57 -29.80 18.86 -5.71
CA VAL A 57 -29.02 17.79 -6.35
C VAL A 57 -28.42 18.25 -7.67
N ALA A 58 -29.17 18.99 -8.51
CA ALA A 58 -28.66 19.54 -9.77
C ALA A 58 -27.47 20.50 -9.55
N VAL A 59 -27.60 21.43 -8.60
CA VAL A 59 -26.54 22.39 -8.23
C VAL A 59 -25.35 21.69 -7.59
N SER A 60 -25.55 20.53 -6.96
CA SER A 60 -24.47 19.77 -6.32
C SER A 60 -23.51 19.09 -7.31
N ILE A 61 -23.90 18.88 -8.59
CA ILE A 61 -23.10 18.17 -9.59
C ILE A 61 -21.64 18.66 -9.69
N PRO A 62 -21.36 19.95 -9.94
CA PRO A 62 -19.97 20.42 -10.05
C PRO A 62 -19.17 20.18 -8.77
N PHE A 63 -19.78 20.34 -7.59
CA PHE A 63 -19.15 20.10 -6.30
C PHE A 63 -18.91 18.60 -6.05
N ALA A 64 -19.87 17.75 -6.40
CA ALA A 64 -19.77 16.30 -6.33
C ALA A 64 -18.59 15.78 -7.18
N ILE A 65 -18.46 16.28 -8.41
CA ILE A 65 -17.33 15.95 -9.29
C ILE A 65 -16.02 16.44 -8.70
N PHE A 66 -15.99 17.67 -8.18
CA PHE A 66 -14.81 18.27 -7.56
C PHE A 66 -14.32 17.45 -6.35
N VAL A 67 -15.21 17.08 -5.42
CA VAL A 67 -14.79 16.29 -4.25
C VAL A 67 -14.30 14.89 -4.63
N CYS A 68 -14.88 14.29 -5.68
CA CYS A 68 -14.44 12.99 -6.20
C CYS A 68 -13.05 13.01 -6.86
N LEU A 69 -12.48 14.18 -7.16
CA LEU A 69 -11.09 14.29 -7.63
C LEU A 69 -10.11 13.69 -6.61
N ALA A 70 -10.42 13.76 -5.31
CA ALA A 70 -9.58 13.23 -4.24
C ALA A 70 -9.56 11.68 -4.17
N GLU A 71 -10.52 11.00 -4.79
CA GLU A 71 -10.65 9.53 -4.69
C GLU A 71 -9.69 8.78 -5.64
N GLN A 72 -8.98 9.49 -6.52
CA GLN A 72 -8.14 8.89 -7.56
C GLN A 72 -6.72 8.51 -7.12
N ALA A 73 -6.51 8.25 -5.82
CA ALA A 73 -5.19 8.03 -5.23
C ALA A 73 -4.37 6.95 -5.96
N ASN A 74 -5.02 5.95 -6.59
CA ASN A 74 -4.33 4.81 -7.23
C ASN A 74 -4.26 4.87 -8.76
N VAL A 75 -4.81 5.90 -9.42
CA VAL A 75 -4.91 5.92 -10.90
C VAL A 75 -4.24 7.15 -11.50
N THR A 76 -4.54 8.33 -10.97
CA THR A 76 -4.11 9.61 -11.55
C THR A 76 -3.41 10.52 -10.55
N HIS A 77 -3.36 10.10 -9.27
CA HIS A 77 -2.69 10.81 -8.17
C HIS A 77 -3.00 12.32 -8.18
N CYS A 78 -4.27 12.66 -7.94
CA CYS A 78 -4.65 14.03 -7.64
C CYS A 78 -4.12 14.44 -6.27
N LYS A 79 -3.52 15.63 -6.15
CA LYS A 79 -2.95 16.10 -4.87
C LYS A 79 -3.99 16.27 -3.76
N LEU A 80 -5.28 16.40 -4.11
CA LEU A 80 -6.39 16.46 -3.16
C LEU A 80 -6.56 15.15 -2.36
N SER A 81 -6.16 14.01 -2.93
CA SER A 81 -6.16 12.71 -2.25
C SER A 81 -5.22 12.64 -1.03
N ALA A 82 -4.26 13.56 -0.93
CA ALA A 82 -3.39 13.70 0.23
C ALA A 82 -4.09 14.45 1.39
N VAL A 83 -5.15 15.21 1.11
CA VAL A 83 -5.79 16.10 2.08
C VAL A 83 -7.05 15.46 2.67
N TYR A 84 -7.90 14.89 1.84
CA TYR A 84 -9.19 14.34 2.27
C TYR A 84 -9.62 13.14 1.42
N ARG A 85 -10.65 12.45 1.87
CA ARG A 85 -11.30 11.33 1.17
C ARG A 85 -12.51 11.79 0.35
N GLY A 86 -12.49 11.53 -0.95
CA GLY A 86 -13.53 12.00 -1.87
C GLY A 86 -14.88 11.34 -1.62
N ASP A 87 -14.89 10.03 -1.38
CA ASP A 87 -16.11 9.25 -1.08
C ASP A 87 -16.87 9.78 0.14
N LYS A 88 -16.16 10.14 1.21
CA LYS A 88 -16.76 10.68 2.44
C LYS A 88 -17.31 12.09 2.23
N ALA A 89 -16.54 12.96 1.58
CA ALA A 89 -16.99 14.32 1.28
C ALA A 89 -18.24 14.31 0.39
N LEU A 90 -18.25 13.45 -0.65
CA LEU A 90 -19.40 13.27 -1.54
C LEU A 90 -20.64 12.82 -0.77
N LEU A 91 -20.51 11.81 0.10
CA LEU A 91 -21.64 11.35 0.89
C LEU A 91 -22.20 12.46 1.78
N LEU A 92 -21.36 13.24 2.45
CA LEU A 92 -21.83 14.32 3.33
C LEU A 92 -22.54 15.43 2.56
N ILE A 93 -22.07 15.78 1.34
CA ILE A 93 -22.80 16.69 0.45
C ILE A 93 -24.19 16.11 0.19
N MET A 94 -24.27 14.84 -0.21
CA MET A 94 -25.55 14.20 -0.54
C MET A 94 -26.48 14.03 0.66
N ILE A 95 -25.95 13.79 1.86
CA ILE A 95 -26.77 13.73 3.08
C ILE A 95 -27.48 15.06 3.31
N VAL A 96 -26.75 16.17 3.23
CA VAL A 96 -27.30 17.50 3.49
C VAL A 96 -28.24 17.94 2.37
N VAL A 97 -27.91 17.66 1.11
CA VAL A 97 -28.70 18.07 -0.04
C VAL A 97 -29.98 17.22 -0.19
N VAL A 98 -29.90 15.90 0.02
CA VAL A 98 -31.05 15.01 -0.20
C VAL A 98 -31.93 14.91 1.05
N PHE A 99 -31.32 14.83 2.23
CA PHE A 99 -32.02 14.54 3.49
C PHE A 99 -31.98 15.69 4.50
N GLY A 100 -31.48 16.87 4.12
CA GLY A 100 -31.36 18.02 5.02
C GLY A 100 -32.71 18.61 5.46
N GLY A 101 -33.75 18.43 4.65
CA GLY A 101 -35.10 18.96 4.91
C GLY A 101 -35.08 20.47 5.22
N ASP A 102 -35.88 20.87 6.19
CA ASP A 102 -35.99 22.27 6.64
C ASP A 102 -34.81 22.72 7.53
N ALA A 103 -34.01 21.77 8.02
CA ALA A 103 -32.94 22.01 8.98
C ALA A 103 -31.58 21.45 8.50
N PRO A 104 -31.09 21.88 7.31
CA PRO A 104 -29.90 21.32 6.66
C PRO A 104 -28.64 21.47 7.52
N TYR A 105 -28.54 22.55 8.30
CA TYR A 105 -27.42 22.78 9.22
C TYR A 105 -27.34 21.70 10.31
N TRP A 106 -28.48 21.30 10.87
CA TRP A 106 -28.51 20.28 11.92
C TRP A 106 -28.24 18.88 11.35
N ALA A 107 -28.76 18.57 10.17
CA ALA A 107 -28.43 17.34 9.46
C ALA A 107 -26.92 17.27 9.15
N ALA A 108 -26.33 18.37 8.69
CA ALA A 108 -24.90 18.49 8.44
C ALA A 108 -24.06 18.30 9.70
N LEU A 109 -24.40 19.03 10.78
CA LEU A 109 -23.66 19.02 12.03
C LEU A 109 -23.72 17.64 12.70
N THR A 110 -24.90 17.04 12.78
CA THR A 110 -25.07 15.70 13.36
C THR A 110 -24.29 14.65 12.58
N ALA A 111 -24.34 14.69 11.24
CA ALA A 111 -23.56 13.79 10.40
C ALA A 111 -22.05 13.99 10.60
N CYS A 112 -21.54 15.24 10.60
CA CYS A 112 -20.13 15.54 10.86
C CYS A 112 -19.64 15.03 12.21
N ILE A 113 -20.40 15.27 13.27
CA ILE A 113 -20.08 14.81 14.62
C ILE A 113 -20.08 13.29 14.67
N ALA A 114 -21.09 12.63 14.08
CA ALA A 114 -21.17 11.18 14.02
C ALA A 114 -19.96 10.55 13.30
N TYR A 115 -19.55 11.10 12.15
CA TYR A 115 -18.38 10.64 11.40
C TYR A 115 -17.06 10.91 12.15
N THR A 116 -16.91 12.10 12.74
CA THR A 116 -15.72 12.45 13.52
C THR A 116 -15.58 11.53 14.74
N THR A 117 -16.67 11.30 15.45
CA THR A 117 -16.70 10.41 16.61
C THR A 117 -16.42 8.96 16.21
N GLY A 118 -17.09 8.45 15.17
CA GLY A 118 -16.90 7.07 14.70
C GLY A 118 -15.47 6.77 14.25
N THR A 119 -14.83 7.72 13.58
CA THR A 119 -13.42 7.58 13.15
C THR A 119 -12.43 7.77 14.30
N THR A 120 -12.68 8.67 15.24
CA THR A 120 -11.85 8.85 16.43
C THR A 120 -11.87 7.62 17.33
N ILE A 121 -13.04 6.98 17.51
CA ILE A 121 -13.15 5.69 18.22
C ILE A 121 -12.29 4.63 17.53
N THR A 122 -12.27 4.62 16.20
CA THR A 122 -11.45 3.68 15.42
C THR A 122 -9.96 3.89 15.65
N LEU A 123 -9.53 5.15 15.64
CA LEU A 123 -8.15 5.52 15.94
C LEU A 123 -7.77 5.12 17.36
N LEU A 124 -8.61 5.45 18.35
CA LEU A 124 -8.36 5.14 19.75
C LEU A 124 -8.25 3.62 19.97
N GLY A 125 -9.14 2.83 19.39
CA GLY A 125 -9.07 1.37 19.45
C GLY A 125 -7.77 0.84 18.83
N THR A 126 -7.34 1.39 17.70
CA THR A 126 -6.05 1.03 17.08
C THR A 126 -4.87 1.41 17.97
N LEU A 127 -4.90 2.59 18.61
CA LEU A 127 -3.88 3.05 19.54
C LEU A 127 -3.81 2.16 20.80
N ILE A 128 -4.94 1.76 21.36
CA ILE A 128 -5.00 0.85 22.51
C ILE A 128 -4.37 -0.50 22.13
N LEU A 129 -4.77 -1.09 21.00
CA LEU A 129 -4.20 -2.35 20.52
C LEU A 129 -2.69 -2.23 20.25
N TRP A 130 -2.23 -1.07 19.78
CA TRP A 130 -0.80 -0.79 19.59
C TRP A 130 -0.04 -0.70 20.92
N CYS A 131 -0.58 0.03 21.90
CA CYS A 131 -0.01 0.17 23.25
C CYS A 131 0.05 -1.19 23.97
N LEU A 132 -0.95 -2.05 23.78
CA LEU A 132 -0.99 -3.42 24.32
C LEU A 132 -0.11 -4.40 23.54
N HIS A 133 0.57 -3.95 22.49
CA HIS A 133 1.40 -4.79 21.62
C HIS A 133 0.64 -5.95 20.94
N LEU A 134 -0.66 -5.78 20.75
CA LEU A 134 -1.55 -6.74 20.08
C LEU A 134 -1.61 -6.51 18.56
N LEU A 135 -1.18 -5.34 18.08
CA LEU A 135 -1.01 -5.10 16.65
C LEU A 135 0.36 -5.62 16.17
N PRO A 136 0.46 -6.11 14.92
CA PRO A 136 1.74 -6.38 14.29
C PRO A 136 2.60 -5.13 14.38
N ARG A 137 3.72 -5.20 15.11
CA ARG A 137 4.65 -4.09 15.14
C ARG A 137 5.18 -3.90 13.70
N PRO A 138 5.32 -2.66 13.21
CA PRO A 138 6.11 -2.46 12.00
C PRO A 138 7.43 -3.18 12.22
N GLY A 139 7.84 -3.99 11.24
CA GLY A 139 9.11 -4.70 11.31
C GLY A 139 10.27 -3.74 11.54
N PRO A 140 11.51 -4.26 11.66
CA PRO A 140 12.68 -3.38 11.70
C PRO A 140 12.60 -2.33 10.58
N PRO A 141 13.09 -1.10 10.81
CA PRO A 141 13.09 -0.04 9.81
C PRO A 141 13.52 -0.60 8.45
N PRO A 142 12.89 -0.24 7.31
CA PRO A 142 13.12 -0.91 6.03
C PRO A 142 14.60 -1.07 5.66
N MET A 143 15.43 -0.07 5.98
CA MET A 143 16.88 -0.11 5.76
C MET A 143 17.61 -1.09 6.69
N ALA A 144 17.23 -1.14 7.97
CA ALA A 144 17.77 -2.10 8.93
C ALA A 144 17.34 -3.53 8.59
N TRP A 145 16.10 -3.71 8.13
CA TRP A 145 15.59 -5.00 7.67
C TRP A 145 16.31 -5.48 6.40
N LEU A 146 16.53 -4.57 5.45
CA LEU A 146 17.32 -4.83 4.25
C LEU A 146 18.74 -5.26 4.62
N GLY A 147 19.42 -4.50 5.49
CA GLY A 147 20.77 -4.83 5.95
C GLY A 147 20.84 -6.22 6.57
N LEU A 148 19.90 -6.56 7.44
CA LEU A 148 19.81 -7.91 8.03
C LEU A 148 19.65 -9.00 6.96
N CYS A 149 18.65 -8.88 6.08
CA CYS A 149 18.40 -9.88 5.03
C CYS A 149 19.59 -10.02 4.05
N MET A 150 20.25 -8.90 3.72
CA MET A 150 21.46 -8.88 2.90
C MET A 150 22.61 -9.60 3.61
N SER A 151 22.80 -9.36 4.90
CA SER A 151 23.84 -10.02 5.69
C SER A 151 23.64 -11.53 5.76
N GLU A 152 22.42 -12.00 6.04
CA GLU A 152 22.10 -13.44 6.11
C GLU A 152 22.28 -14.13 4.75
N TYR A 153 21.87 -13.47 3.66
CA TYR A 153 21.98 -14.04 2.32
C TYR A 153 23.43 -14.05 1.82
N PHE A 154 24.19 -12.99 2.09
CA PHE A 154 25.60 -12.91 1.74
C PHE A 154 26.45 -13.91 2.53
N GLU A 155 26.21 -14.03 3.85
CA GLU A 155 26.85 -15.01 4.72
C GLU A 155 26.67 -16.44 4.17
N GLU A 156 25.44 -16.78 3.79
CA GLU A 156 25.13 -18.08 3.21
C GLU A 156 25.88 -18.30 1.88
N ILE A 157 25.70 -17.41 0.91
CA ILE A 157 26.29 -17.58 -0.43
C ILE A 157 27.82 -17.64 -0.38
N SER A 158 28.45 -16.78 0.42
CA SER A 158 29.91 -16.74 0.54
C SER A 158 30.47 -17.91 1.34
N SER A 159 29.66 -18.61 2.15
CA SER A 159 30.04 -19.86 2.81
C SER A 159 29.82 -21.09 1.92
N VAL A 160 28.82 -21.05 1.03
CA VAL A 160 28.50 -22.13 0.09
C VAL A 160 29.45 -22.15 -1.10
N ALA A 161 29.91 -20.98 -1.57
CA ALA A 161 30.80 -20.89 -2.72
C ALA A 161 32.08 -21.76 -2.61
N PRO A 162 32.77 -21.83 -1.46
CA PRO A 162 33.93 -22.70 -1.27
C PRO A 162 33.57 -24.16 -0.92
N ALA A 163 32.40 -24.40 -0.32
CA ALA A 163 32.02 -25.72 0.21
C ALA A 163 31.49 -26.69 -0.85
N GLY A 164 31.03 -26.20 -2.01
CA GLY A 164 30.56 -27.05 -3.12
C GLY A 164 29.22 -27.76 -2.89
N GLU A 165 28.58 -27.58 -1.73
CA GLU A 165 27.26 -28.14 -1.41
C GLU A 165 26.12 -27.20 -1.84
N ILE A 166 25.09 -27.74 -2.48
CA ILE A 166 23.99 -26.93 -3.03
C ILE A 166 22.79 -26.95 -2.06
N GLN A 167 22.68 -25.94 -1.20
CA GLN A 167 21.48 -25.72 -0.35
C GLN A 167 20.43 -24.83 -1.05
N GLN A 168 19.91 -25.30 -2.19
CA GLN A 168 19.01 -24.52 -3.06
C GLN A 168 17.76 -23.99 -2.34
N ASP A 169 17.09 -24.84 -1.56
CA ASP A 169 15.84 -24.47 -0.89
C ASP A 169 16.04 -23.36 0.15
N GLU A 170 17.14 -23.41 0.91
CA GLU A 170 17.45 -22.39 1.91
C GLU A 170 17.82 -21.05 1.26
N LEU A 171 18.66 -21.08 0.22
CA LEU A 171 18.98 -19.87 -0.55
C LEU A 171 17.72 -19.26 -1.16
N ASP A 172 16.81 -20.06 -1.72
CA ASP A 172 15.57 -19.54 -2.33
C ASP A 172 14.63 -18.93 -1.29
N GLN A 173 14.58 -19.49 -0.07
CA GLN A 173 13.85 -18.89 1.03
C GLN A 173 14.45 -17.56 1.50
N LYS A 174 15.79 -17.49 1.63
CA LYS A 174 16.51 -16.25 1.99
C LYS A 174 16.37 -15.19 0.90
N TRP A 175 16.44 -15.57 -0.38
CA TRP A 175 16.19 -14.67 -1.52
C TRP A 175 14.79 -14.06 -1.49
N LYS A 176 13.74 -14.87 -1.25
CA LYS A 176 12.36 -14.36 -1.10
C LYS A 176 12.20 -13.38 0.07
N ARG A 177 13.04 -13.46 1.11
CA ARG A 177 13.07 -12.48 2.21
C ARG A 177 13.82 -11.21 1.81
N LEU A 178 14.97 -11.35 1.15
CA LEU A 178 15.76 -10.25 0.62
C LEU A 178 14.96 -9.42 -0.40
N ASP A 179 14.29 -10.05 -1.36
CA ASP A 179 13.49 -9.37 -2.38
C ASP A 179 12.36 -8.52 -1.76
N ARG A 180 11.67 -9.07 -0.74
CA ARG A 180 10.65 -8.32 0.02
C ARG A 180 11.24 -7.14 0.79
N ALA A 181 12.42 -7.33 1.39
CA ALA A 181 13.11 -6.26 2.11
C ALA A 181 13.61 -5.16 1.15
N ALA A 182 14.13 -5.55 -0.01
CA ALA A 182 14.59 -4.65 -1.06
C ALA A 182 13.43 -3.83 -1.63
N ALA A 183 12.29 -4.46 -1.91
CA ALA A 183 11.09 -3.78 -2.36
C ALA A 183 10.62 -2.71 -1.35
N ALA A 184 10.63 -3.04 -0.06
CA ALA A 184 10.27 -2.09 1.00
C ALA A 184 11.29 -0.94 1.14
N ALA A 185 12.59 -1.23 1.02
CA ALA A 185 13.65 -0.22 1.10
C ALA A 185 13.72 0.68 -0.15
N ALA A 186 13.34 0.17 -1.33
CA ALA A 186 13.35 0.90 -2.59
C ALA A 186 12.34 2.08 -2.62
N GLU A 187 11.37 2.12 -1.70
CA GLU A 187 10.47 3.25 -1.49
C GLU A 187 11.16 4.51 -0.92
N THR A 188 12.45 4.42 -0.58
CA THR A 188 13.24 5.58 -0.15
C THR A 188 13.17 6.75 -1.14
N PRO A 189 13.08 8.01 -0.66
CA PRO A 189 13.08 9.18 -1.53
C PRO A 189 14.45 9.47 -2.16
N ASP A 190 15.55 8.93 -1.62
CA ASP A 190 16.90 9.13 -2.17
C ASP A 190 17.14 8.22 -3.39
N SER A 191 17.23 8.81 -4.58
CA SER A 191 17.46 8.09 -5.84
C SER A 191 18.81 7.38 -5.89
N HIS A 192 19.85 7.94 -5.26
CA HIS A 192 21.17 7.35 -5.24
C HIS A 192 21.20 6.12 -4.33
N LEU A 193 20.58 6.23 -3.14
CA LEU A 193 20.43 5.09 -2.25
C LEU A 193 19.63 3.96 -2.91
N ARG A 194 18.60 4.30 -3.69
CA ARG A 194 17.84 3.30 -4.47
C ARG A 194 18.73 2.61 -5.51
N GLY A 195 19.58 3.35 -6.20
CA GLY A 195 20.58 2.79 -7.12
C GLY A 195 21.52 1.80 -6.42
N ILE A 196 22.09 2.20 -5.27
CA ILE A 196 22.97 1.33 -4.47
C ILE A 196 22.23 0.04 -4.06
N ILE A 197 21.01 0.14 -3.53
CA ILE A 197 20.21 -1.03 -3.13
C ILE A 197 20.00 -1.98 -4.31
N PHE A 198 19.66 -1.45 -5.48
CA PHE A 198 19.48 -2.26 -6.68
C PHE A 198 20.78 -2.95 -7.09
N SER A 199 21.90 -2.24 -7.11
CA SER A 199 23.22 -2.81 -7.42
C SER A 199 23.63 -3.91 -6.44
N MET A 200 23.38 -3.71 -5.14
CA MET A 200 23.67 -4.72 -4.12
C MET A 200 22.84 -6.00 -4.32
N VAL A 201 21.53 -5.86 -4.55
CA VAL A 201 20.63 -7.01 -4.79
C VAL A 201 21.01 -7.72 -6.08
N SER A 202 21.36 -6.95 -7.13
CA SER A 202 21.82 -7.50 -8.40
C SER A 202 23.12 -8.31 -8.22
N SER A 203 24.11 -7.77 -7.51
CA SER A 203 25.38 -8.45 -7.27
C SER A 203 25.22 -9.75 -6.45
N LEU A 204 24.34 -9.74 -5.44
CA LEU A 204 24.00 -10.97 -4.70
C LEU A 204 23.26 -11.99 -5.58
N SER A 205 22.40 -11.54 -6.49
CA SER A 205 21.69 -12.41 -7.43
C SER A 205 22.64 -13.07 -8.43
N THR A 206 23.58 -12.28 -9.00
CA THR A 206 24.56 -12.77 -9.98
C THR A 206 25.53 -13.74 -9.31
N LEU A 207 25.99 -13.43 -8.10
CA LEU A 207 26.82 -14.32 -7.30
C LEU A 207 26.11 -15.64 -7.00
N ALA A 208 24.85 -15.59 -6.55
CA ALA A 208 24.06 -16.78 -6.29
C ALA A 208 23.90 -17.66 -7.54
N HIS A 209 23.66 -17.04 -8.70
CA HIS A 209 23.54 -17.76 -9.97
C HIS A 209 24.86 -18.42 -10.38
N ALA A 210 25.99 -17.73 -10.21
CA ALA A 210 27.31 -18.27 -10.51
C ALA A 210 27.69 -19.45 -9.62
N VAL A 211 27.34 -19.39 -8.32
CA VAL A 211 27.58 -20.47 -7.35
C VAL A 211 26.66 -21.67 -7.62
N LYS A 212 25.37 -21.45 -7.94
CA LYS A 212 24.40 -22.51 -8.22
C LYS A 212 24.66 -23.31 -9.50
N HIS A 213 25.48 -22.81 -10.43
CA HIS A 213 25.64 -23.41 -11.75
C HIS A 213 26.21 -24.84 -11.72
N ALA A 214 27.26 -25.08 -10.91
CA ALA A 214 27.83 -26.42 -10.67
C ALA A 214 28.71 -26.41 -9.41
N SER A 215 28.88 -27.55 -8.72
CA SER A 215 29.86 -27.64 -7.62
C SER A 215 31.28 -27.42 -8.13
N PHE A 216 32.14 -26.77 -7.34
CA PHE A 216 33.57 -26.68 -7.65
C PHE A 216 34.24 -28.04 -7.38
N SER A 217 35.16 -28.43 -8.26
CA SER A 217 36.00 -29.62 -8.07
C SER A 217 36.91 -29.47 -6.85
N GLU A 218 37.28 -30.60 -6.23
CA GLU A 218 38.19 -30.63 -5.07
C GLU A 218 39.54 -29.93 -5.36
N ALA A 219 40.02 -30.04 -6.60
CA ALA A 219 41.21 -29.32 -7.06
C ALA A 219 41.01 -27.80 -7.06
N ALA A 220 39.84 -27.31 -7.49
CA ALA A 220 39.52 -25.88 -7.44
C ALA A 220 39.38 -25.35 -6.00
N VAL A 221 38.80 -26.15 -5.10
CA VAL A 221 38.71 -25.78 -3.69
C VAL A 221 40.12 -25.62 -3.10
N LYS A 222 40.96 -26.63 -3.28
CA LYS A 222 42.31 -26.66 -2.70
C LYS A 222 43.24 -25.61 -3.31
N GLU A 223 43.34 -25.55 -4.63
CA GLU A 223 44.37 -24.73 -5.30
C GLU A 223 43.93 -23.26 -5.53
N LEU A 224 42.62 -22.95 -5.52
CA LEU A 224 42.11 -21.59 -5.74
C LEU A 224 41.42 -20.98 -4.51
N TRP A 225 40.53 -21.72 -3.83
CA TRP A 225 39.74 -21.17 -2.72
C TRP A 225 40.52 -21.12 -1.39
N GLU A 226 41.30 -22.14 -1.03
CA GLU A 226 42.09 -22.12 0.21
C GLU A 226 43.05 -20.92 0.32
N PRO A 227 43.79 -20.51 -0.74
CA PRO A 227 44.65 -19.31 -0.68
C PRO A 227 43.90 -18.00 -0.38
N VAL A 228 42.63 -17.91 -0.76
CA VAL A 228 41.80 -16.71 -0.55
C VAL A 228 40.88 -16.81 0.66
N ASP A 229 40.70 -18.01 1.25
CA ASP A 229 39.73 -18.31 2.30
C ASP A 229 39.86 -17.36 3.50
N HIS A 230 41.07 -17.11 3.98
CA HIS A 230 41.28 -16.17 5.09
C HIS A 230 40.77 -14.76 4.75
N SER A 231 41.07 -14.24 3.57
CA SER A 231 40.61 -12.90 3.15
C SER A 231 39.10 -12.86 2.92
N LEU A 232 38.55 -13.93 2.36
CA LEU A 232 37.11 -14.10 2.18
C LEU A 232 36.37 -14.10 3.53
N ASN A 233 36.89 -14.84 4.52
CA ASN A 233 36.33 -14.92 5.86
C ASN A 233 36.39 -13.57 6.59
N VAL A 234 37.50 -12.84 6.50
CA VAL A 234 37.62 -11.49 7.08
C VAL A 234 36.59 -10.53 6.47
N ILE A 235 36.46 -10.54 5.14
CA ILE A 235 35.47 -9.71 4.44
C ILE A 235 34.04 -10.07 4.81
N ARG A 236 33.74 -11.37 4.84
CA ARG A 236 32.41 -11.89 5.20
C ARG A 236 32.00 -11.40 6.57
N VAL A 237 32.86 -11.59 7.58
CA VAL A 237 32.59 -11.15 8.96
C VAL A 237 32.39 -9.64 9.02
N GLU A 238 33.27 -8.84 8.38
CA GLU A 238 33.17 -7.38 8.46
C GLU A 238 31.90 -6.84 7.77
N ALA A 239 31.57 -7.35 6.59
CA ALA A 239 30.35 -6.95 5.86
C ALA A 239 29.08 -7.34 6.65
N VAL A 240 29.01 -8.57 7.16
CA VAL A 240 27.88 -9.09 7.94
C VAL A 240 27.70 -8.29 9.24
N CYS A 241 28.78 -8.07 10.00
CA CYS A 241 28.74 -7.31 11.24
C CYS A 241 28.26 -5.87 11.04
N ARG A 242 28.64 -5.22 9.93
CA ARG A 242 28.21 -3.83 9.66
C ARG A 242 26.80 -3.70 9.13
N LEU A 243 26.31 -4.69 8.39
CA LEU A 243 24.94 -4.70 7.88
C LEU A 243 23.91 -5.04 8.96
N ARG A 244 24.30 -5.75 10.02
CA ARG A 244 23.41 -6.07 11.13
C ARG A 244 23.08 -4.81 11.97
N PRO A 245 21.81 -4.62 12.37
CA PRO A 245 21.33 -3.37 13.00
C PRO A 245 21.85 -3.08 14.42
N SER A 246 22.64 -3.97 15.01
CA SER A 246 23.37 -3.75 16.27
C SER A 246 24.83 -4.13 16.06
N PRO A 247 25.63 -3.30 15.37
CA PRO A 247 27.06 -3.58 15.21
C PRO A 247 27.68 -3.53 16.61
N ASP A 248 28.20 -4.67 17.07
CA ASP A 248 28.98 -4.72 18.29
C ASP A 248 30.13 -3.73 18.14
N THR A 249 30.14 -2.65 18.93
CA THR A 249 31.10 -1.54 18.80
C THR A 249 32.54 -1.96 19.07
N ARG A 250 32.74 -3.22 19.43
CA ARG A 250 34.00 -3.87 19.75
C ARG A 250 34.75 -4.42 18.52
N VAL A 251 34.12 -4.54 17.36
CA VAL A 251 34.79 -5.03 16.14
C VAL A 251 35.61 -3.90 15.52
N ALA A 252 36.91 -4.15 15.30
CA ALA A 252 37.81 -3.20 14.65
C ALA A 252 37.29 -2.86 13.25
N LYS A 253 36.99 -1.58 13.01
CA LYS A 253 36.41 -1.12 11.74
C LYS A 253 37.48 -1.10 10.64
N LEU A 254 37.74 -2.26 10.04
CA LEU A 254 38.61 -2.37 8.86
C LEU A 254 37.96 -1.67 7.67
N ASP A 255 38.73 -0.99 6.84
CA ASP A 255 38.17 -0.32 5.68
C ASP A 255 37.71 -1.36 4.63
N LEU A 256 36.42 -1.36 4.30
CA LEU A 256 35.81 -2.32 3.37
C LEU A 256 36.42 -2.23 1.96
N TYR A 257 36.80 -1.02 1.51
CA TYR A 257 37.47 -0.86 0.21
C TYR A 257 38.85 -1.50 0.22
N SER A 258 39.64 -1.27 1.28
CA SER A 258 40.96 -1.90 1.42
C SER A 258 40.87 -3.43 1.43
N LEU A 259 39.84 -3.99 2.06
CA LEU A 259 39.61 -5.43 2.08
C LEU A 259 39.21 -5.95 0.69
N ALA A 260 38.29 -5.28 -0.02
CA ALA A 260 37.90 -5.63 -1.39
C ALA A 260 39.10 -5.63 -2.35
N ILE A 261 39.97 -4.62 -2.27
CA ILE A 261 41.22 -4.55 -3.05
C ILE A 261 42.16 -5.71 -2.69
N SER A 262 42.30 -6.02 -1.39
CA SER A 262 43.12 -7.15 -0.93
C SER A 262 42.62 -8.49 -1.48
N LEU A 263 41.30 -8.72 -1.49
CA LEU A 263 40.72 -9.94 -2.05
C LEU A 263 40.97 -10.07 -3.55
N ARG A 264 40.75 -9.00 -4.33
CA ARG A 264 41.03 -9.00 -5.78
C ARG A 264 42.49 -9.29 -6.09
N LYS A 265 43.41 -8.71 -5.28
CA LYS A 265 44.84 -8.99 -5.43
C LYS A 265 45.13 -10.47 -5.15
N LYS A 266 44.66 -11.01 -4.02
CA LYS A 266 44.89 -12.40 -3.66
C LYS A 266 44.24 -13.40 -4.63
N SER A 267 43.07 -13.10 -5.18
CA SER A 267 42.44 -13.96 -6.19
C SER A 267 43.24 -13.98 -7.50
N THR A 268 43.79 -12.82 -7.89
CA THR A 268 44.70 -12.72 -9.05
C THR A 268 46.00 -13.49 -8.80
N ASP A 269 46.58 -13.35 -7.61
CA ASP A 269 47.80 -14.07 -7.22
C ASP A 269 47.57 -15.59 -7.18
N ALA A 270 46.40 -16.04 -6.70
CA ALA A 270 46.02 -17.46 -6.69
C ALA A 270 45.87 -18.03 -8.11
N LEU A 271 45.22 -17.30 -9.02
CA LEU A 271 45.11 -17.70 -10.43
C LEU A 271 46.46 -17.76 -11.13
N ALA A 272 47.36 -16.81 -10.85
CA ALA A 272 48.71 -16.80 -11.39
C ALA A 272 49.54 -17.99 -10.86
N ALA A 273 49.47 -18.26 -9.55
CA ALA A 273 50.15 -19.39 -8.93
C ALA A 273 49.66 -20.73 -9.49
N TYR A 274 48.34 -20.87 -9.69
CA TYR A 274 47.76 -22.05 -10.32
C TYR A 274 48.25 -22.25 -11.77
N THR A 275 48.31 -21.18 -12.56
CA THR A 275 48.80 -21.24 -13.95
C THR A 275 50.25 -21.73 -14.01
N ILE A 276 51.11 -21.20 -13.14
CA ILE A 276 52.52 -21.63 -13.01
C ILE A 276 52.61 -23.09 -12.52
N GLY A 277 51.74 -23.48 -11.58
CA GLY A 277 51.65 -24.84 -11.05
C GLY A 277 51.25 -25.88 -12.09
N ILE A 278 50.44 -25.50 -13.09
CA ILE A 278 50.11 -26.37 -14.22
C ILE A 278 51.27 -26.49 -15.20
N GLU A 279 51.93 -25.39 -15.53
CA GLU A 279 53.08 -25.41 -16.45
C GLU A 279 54.25 -26.25 -15.90
N SER A 280 54.42 -26.27 -14.57
CA SER A 280 55.41 -27.10 -13.86
C SER A 280 54.97 -28.55 -13.67
N GLY A 281 53.69 -28.89 -13.87
CA GLY A 281 53.14 -30.23 -13.69
C GLY A 281 52.81 -30.60 -12.24
N ASP A 282 52.89 -29.65 -11.31
CA ASP A 282 52.68 -29.86 -9.87
C ASP A 282 51.18 -29.83 -9.47
N MET A 283 50.32 -29.26 -10.30
CA MET A 283 48.88 -29.09 -10.02
C MET A 283 47.97 -29.86 -10.99
N ARG A 284 46.78 -30.24 -10.49
CA ARG A 284 45.76 -30.91 -11.30
C ARG A 284 45.02 -29.88 -12.19
N PRO A 285 44.70 -30.23 -13.45
CA PRO A 285 43.94 -29.35 -14.32
C PRO A 285 42.48 -29.18 -13.84
N ILE A 286 42.11 -27.93 -13.63
CA ILE A 286 40.75 -27.43 -13.36
C ILE A 286 40.14 -26.98 -14.70
N SER A 287 38.82 -27.14 -14.86
CA SER A 287 38.13 -26.70 -16.08
C SER A 287 38.18 -25.17 -16.26
N GLU A 288 38.28 -24.70 -17.50
CA GLU A 288 38.24 -23.25 -17.81
C GLU A 288 36.96 -22.59 -17.27
N SER A 289 35.85 -23.33 -17.28
CA SER A 289 34.58 -22.87 -16.74
C SER A 289 34.62 -22.60 -15.24
N GLU A 290 35.35 -23.40 -14.46
CA GLU A 290 35.50 -23.22 -13.02
C GLU A 290 36.46 -22.07 -12.70
N LEU A 291 37.53 -21.91 -13.48
CA LEU A 291 38.46 -20.77 -13.36
C LEU A 291 37.73 -19.44 -13.58
N ALA A 292 36.93 -19.36 -14.65
CA ALA A 292 36.13 -18.17 -14.94
C ALA A 292 35.08 -17.91 -13.85
N ARG A 293 34.45 -18.96 -13.32
CA ARG A 293 33.49 -18.84 -12.21
C ARG A 293 34.15 -18.40 -10.91
N PHE A 294 35.34 -18.88 -10.60
CA PHE A 294 36.13 -18.46 -9.44
C PHE A 294 36.50 -16.97 -9.54
N ASP A 295 37.07 -16.53 -10.67
CA ASP A 295 37.40 -15.12 -10.89
C ASP A 295 36.15 -14.23 -10.81
N PHE A 296 35.05 -14.66 -11.43
CA PHE A 296 33.77 -13.96 -11.35
C PHE A 296 33.25 -13.86 -9.91
N CYS A 297 33.21 -14.96 -9.16
CA CYS A 297 32.70 -14.96 -7.79
C CYS A 297 33.55 -14.08 -6.87
N THR A 298 34.88 -14.17 -6.93
CA THR A 298 35.77 -13.36 -6.09
C THR A 298 35.67 -11.87 -6.42
N ARG A 299 35.53 -11.51 -7.71
CA ARG A 299 35.28 -10.12 -8.13
C ARG A 299 33.92 -9.61 -7.69
N GLU A 300 32.86 -10.40 -7.84
CA GLU A 300 31.52 -10.00 -7.41
C GLU A 300 31.42 -9.85 -5.89
N ILE A 301 32.07 -10.71 -5.12
CA ILE A 301 32.17 -10.56 -3.66
C ILE A 301 32.87 -9.24 -3.31
N ALA A 302 33.97 -8.91 -3.97
CA ALA A 302 34.66 -7.63 -3.77
C ALA A 302 33.78 -6.42 -4.15
N ASN A 303 33.11 -6.48 -5.31
CA ASN A 303 32.17 -5.44 -5.78
C ASN A 303 31.03 -5.23 -4.78
N TYR A 304 30.42 -6.32 -4.30
CA TYR A 304 29.34 -6.27 -3.31
C TYR A 304 29.79 -5.56 -2.03
N VAL A 305 31.00 -5.82 -1.55
CA VAL A 305 31.55 -5.24 -0.32
C VAL A 305 31.81 -3.74 -0.47
N GLU A 306 32.24 -3.28 -1.64
CA GLU A 306 32.33 -1.84 -1.95
C GLU A 306 30.95 -1.19 -1.91
N LEU A 307 29.93 -1.84 -2.49
CA LEU A 307 28.55 -1.36 -2.44
C LEU A 307 27.97 -1.32 -1.01
N VAL A 308 28.37 -2.28 -0.15
CA VAL A 308 28.04 -2.25 1.28
C VAL A 308 28.65 -1.01 1.95
N ALA A 309 29.89 -0.64 1.62
CA ALA A 309 30.53 0.56 2.14
C ALA A 309 29.76 1.83 1.75
N ASP A 310 29.40 1.95 0.47
CA ASP A 310 28.59 3.07 -0.06
C ASP A 310 27.22 3.15 0.63
N PHE A 311 26.55 2.01 0.77
CA PHE A 311 25.25 1.89 1.44
C PHE A 311 25.33 2.39 2.89
N LEU A 312 26.31 1.90 3.66
CA LEU A 312 26.50 2.29 5.05
C LEU A 312 26.87 3.75 5.20
N PHE A 313 27.74 4.28 4.33
CA PHE A 313 28.09 5.70 4.33
C PHE A 313 26.85 6.56 4.14
N ARG A 314 25.97 6.19 3.20
CA ARG A 314 24.77 6.97 2.88
C ARG A 314 23.67 6.85 3.92
N VAL A 315 23.49 5.67 4.51
CA VAL A 315 22.51 5.44 5.60
C VAL A 315 22.94 6.20 6.87
N ASN A 316 24.24 6.25 7.18
CA ASN A 316 24.77 6.96 8.35
C ASN A 316 24.85 8.47 8.16
N ASN A 317 24.98 8.95 6.91
CA ASN A 317 25.00 10.36 6.56
C ASN A 317 23.81 10.73 5.67
N PRO A 318 22.57 10.65 6.18
CA PRO A 318 21.41 11.07 5.41
C PRO A 318 21.55 12.56 5.08
N PRO A 319 21.16 13.00 3.86
CA PRO A 319 21.29 14.39 3.46
C PRO A 319 20.60 15.32 4.48
N SER A 320 21.28 16.43 4.81
CA SER A 320 20.96 17.37 5.91
C SER A 320 19.59 18.04 5.87
N SER A 321 18.72 17.73 4.90
CA SER A 321 17.36 18.27 4.80
C SER A 321 16.37 17.69 5.81
N MET A 322 16.84 16.97 6.83
CA MET A 322 16.03 16.20 7.76
C MET A 322 16.16 16.69 9.21
N LYS A 323 16.03 18.01 9.46
CA LYS A 323 15.82 18.52 10.83
C LYS A 323 14.78 19.64 10.92
N THR A 324 13.93 19.49 11.94
CA THR A 324 12.82 20.34 12.46
C THR A 324 11.43 20.17 11.80
N SER A 325 10.51 19.62 12.60
CA SER A 325 9.12 19.27 12.23
C SER A 325 8.31 20.44 11.65
N TRP A 326 8.54 21.67 12.15
CA TRP A 326 7.78 22.84 11.71
C TRP A 326 8.27 23.43 10.39
N ALA A 327 9.60 23.50 10.18
CA ALA A 327 10.17 23.88 8.89
C ALA A 327 9.86 22.82 7.81
N HIS A 328 9.80 21.55 8.20
CA HIS A 328 9.36 20.46 7.32
C HIS A 328 7.87 20.61 6.96
N PHE A 329 7.00 20.93 7.91
CA PHE A 329 5.59 21.19 7.63
C PHE A 329 5.42 22.40 6.68
N LYS A 330 6.04 23.54 7.00
CA LYS A 330 5.96 24.75 6.15
C LYS A 330 6.52 24.52 4.75
N SER A 331 7.65 23.82 4.62
CA SER A 331 8.21 23.46 3.32
C SER A 331 7.38 22.41 2.58
N SER A 332 6.77 21.46 3.28
CA SER A 332 5.87 20.45 2.70
C SER A 332 4.59 21.09 2.18
N VAL A 333 3.99 22.02 2.92
CA VAL A 333 2.84 22.81 2.46
C VAL A 333 3.22 23.66 1.26
N LYS A 334 4.36 24.35 1.30
CA LYS A 334 4.86 25.15 0.16
C LYS A 334 5.11 24.28 -1.08
N LYS A 335 5.70 23.09 -0.90
CA LYS A 335 5.89 22.09 -1.97
C LYS A 335 4.56 21.58 -2.50
N TRP A 336 3.59 21.30 -1.63
CA TRP A 336 2.26 20.82 -2.01
C TRP A 336 1.44 21.87 -2.78
N ILE A 337 1.53 23.13 -2.39
CA ILE A 337 0.89 24.25 -3.12
C ILE A 337 1.49 24.37 -4.52
N LYS A 338 2.82 24.33 -4.64
CA LYS A 338 3.53 24.42 -5.92
C LYS A 338 3.40 23.17 -6.79
N ALA A 339 3.06 22.01 -6.21
CA ALA A 339 2.86 20.79 -6.98
C ALA A 339 1.62 20.92 -7.89
N PRO A 340 1.69 20.40 -9.12
CA PRO A 340 0.54 20.39 -10.03
C PRO A 340 -0.62 19.59 -9.43
N LEU A 341 -1.86 19.96 -9.79
CA LEU A 341 -3.08 19.30 -9.28
C LEU A 341 -3.06 17.79 -9.54
N PHE A 342 -2.57 17.41 -10.71
CA PHE A 342 -2.34 16.02 -11.09
C PHE A 342 -0.84 15.80 -11.25
N LYS A 343 -0.33 14.74 -10.61
CA LYS A 343 1.06 14.32 -10.83
C LYS A 343 1.23 13.95 -12.31
N GLN A 344 2.28 14.47 -12.95
CA GLN A 344 2.63 14.02 -14.29
C GLN A 344 3.03 12.54 -14.20
N LEU A 345 2.28 11.70 -14.90
CA LEU A 345 2.58 10.29 -15.08
C LEU A 345 3.30 10.18 -16.42
N ASN A 346 4.34 9.35 -16.49
CA ASN A 346 4.96 8.95 -17.76
C ASN A 346 4.44 7.54 -18.10
N PRO A 347 3.80 7.29 -19.26
CA PRO A 347 3.38 8.26 -20.27
C PRO A 347 2.22 9.14 -19.78
N PRO A 348 2.09 10.38 -20.31
CA PRO A 348 1.07 11.33 -19.88
C PRO A 348 -0.34 10.75 -20.06
N THR A 349 -1.07 10.62 -18.95
CA THR A 349 -2.47 10.24 -19.01
C THR A 349 -3.30 11.42 -19.53
N PRO A 350 -4.13 11.24 -20.56
CA PRO A 350 -4.94 12.32 -21.13
C PRO A 350 -6.04 12.75 -20.15
N TRP A 351 -6.40 14.04 -20.19
CA TRP A 351 -7.40 14.66 -19.31
C TRP A 351 -8.75 13.92 -19.23
N PRO A 352 -9.34 13.41 -20.33
CA PRO A 352 -10.60 12.68 -20.27
C PRO A 352 -10.53 11.45 -19.35
N VAL A 353 -9.40 10.73 -19.36
CA VAL A 353 -9.23 9.55 -18.49
C VAL A 353 -9.01 9.98 -17.05
N ARG A 354 -8.38 11.14 -16.82
CA ARG A 354 -8.24 11.68 -15.47
C ARG A 354 -9.57 12.10 -14.87
N LEU A 355 -10.47 12.67 -15.66
CA LEU A 355 -11.75 13.16 -15.14
C LEU A 355 -12.87 12.11 -15.20
N ALA A 356 -12.71 11.03 -15.97
CA ALA A 356 -13.73 9.99 -16.16
C ALA A 356 -14.30 9.45 -14.84
N TYR A 357 -13.43 9.05 -13.90
CA TYR A 357 -13.89 8.49 -12.63
C TYR A 357 -14.60 9.52 -11.73
N PRO A 358 -14.03 10.71 -11.45
CA PRO A 358 -14.68 11.75 -10.66
C PRO A 358 -16.01 12.21 -11.24
N ILE A 359 -16.08 12.40 -12.56
CA ILE A 359 -17.32 12.74 -13.28
C ILE A 359 -18.35 11.65 -13.05
N ARG A 360 -17.99 10.39 -13.30
CA ARG A 360 -18.90 9.26 -13.19
C ARG A 360 -19.37 9.03 -11.74
N SER A 361 -18.48 9.12 -10.76
CA SER A 361 -18.83 8.96 -9.35
C SER A 361 -19.71 10.10 -8.84
N GLY A 362 -19.38 11.34 -9.19
CA GLY A 362 -20.18 12.51 -8.81
C GLY A 362 -21.57 12.50 -9.45
N LEU A 363 -21.64 12.29 -10.76
CA LEU A 363 -22.91 12.17 -11.47
C LEU A 363 -23.71 10.94 -10.99
N GLY A 364 -23.07 9.80 -10.79
CA GLY A 364 -23.72 8.58 -10.32
C GLY A 364 -24.37 8.77 -8.95
N ALA A 365 -23.72 9.49 -8.04
CA ALA A 365 -24.31 9.86 -6.76
C ALA A 365 -25.51 10.81 -6.92
N CYS A 366 -25.43 11.80 -7.81
CA CYS A 366 -26.55 12.72 -8.08
C CYS A 366 -27.75 11.99 -8.69
N VAL A 367 -27.51 11.09 -9.66
CA VAL A 367 -28.54 10.23 -10.26
C VAL A 367 -29.20 9.35 -9.20
N ALA A 368 -28.41 8.73 -8.31
CA ALA A 368 -28.95 7.99 -7.18
C ALA A 368 -29.78 8.88 -6.25
N GLY A 369 -29.34 10.10 -5.98
CA GLY A 369 -30.07 11.10 -5.19
C GLY A 369 -31.43 11.43 -5.79
N TRP A 370 -31.51 11.70 -7.10
CA TRP A 370 -32.79 11.93 -7.78
C TRP A 370 -33.72 10.71 -7.75
N ILE A 371 -33.19 9.50 -7.96
CA ILE A 371 -33.98 8.27 -7.86
C ILE A 371 -34.55 8.11 -6.44
N ILE A 372 -33.74 8.37 -5.41
CA ILE A 372 -34.20 8.28 -4.02
C ILE A 372 -35.26 9.35 -3.72
N LEU A 373 -35.07 10.59 -4.17
CA LEU A 373 -36.07 11.65 -4.01
C LEU A 373 -37.40 11.29 -4.69
N GLY A 374 -37.37 10.84 -5.94
CA GLY A 374 -38.57 10.44 -6.66
C GLY A 374 -39.27 9.23 -6.03
N LEU A 375 -38.50 8.26 -5.52
CA LEU A 375 -39.08 7.13 -4.78
C LEU A 375 -39.62 7.55 -3.41
N SER A 376 -39.03 8.55 -2.76
CA SER A 376 -39.51 9.04 -1.46
C SER A 376 -40.87 9.73 -1.54
N GLU A 377 -41.21 10.34 -2.67
CA GLU A 377 -42.56 10.89 -2.90
C GLU A 377 -43.62 9.80 -3.06
N ALA A 378 -43.23 8.64 -3.58
CA ALA A 378 -44.15 7.53 -3.84
C ALA A 378 -44.22 6.50 -2.69
N LEU A 379 -43.16 6.38 -1.89
CA LEU A 379 -43.00 5.34 -0.87
C LEU A 379 -42.50 5.95 0.44
N GLU A 380 -43.39 6.02 1.44
CA GLU A 380 -43.10 6.48 2.81
C GLU A 380 -41.85 5.80 3.42
N PRO A 381 -41.61 4.48 3.28
CA PRO A 381 -40.39 3.87 3.82
C PRO A 381 -39.09 4.42 3.23
N VAL A 382 -39.11 4.93 1.99
CA VAL A 382 -37.93 5.54 1.37
C VAL A 382 -37.70 6.95 1.91
N GLN A 383 -38.75 7.67 2.30
CA GLN A 383 -38.63 8.96 2.97
C GLN A 383 -37.89 8.82 4.31
N ASP A 384 -38.28 7.82 5.12
CA ASP A 384 -37.70 7.63 6.46
C ASP A 384 -36.33 6.96 6.45
N TYR A 385 -36.11 6.04 5.52
CA TYR A 385 -34.95 5.15 5.52
C TYR A 385 -34.05 5.30 4.29
N GLY A 386 -34.33 6.24 3.38
CA GLY A 386 -33.63 6.43 2.11
C GLY A 386 -32.13 6.66 2.24
N LEU A 387 -31.66 7.16 3.40
CA LEU A 387 -30.24 7.27 3.70
C LEU A 387 -29.50 5.93 3.56
N TRP A 388 -30.14 4.82 3.96
CA TRP A 388 -29.54 3.49 3.88
C TRP A 388 -29.41 2.98 2.44
N MET A 389 -30.23 3.50 1.53
CA MET A 389 -30.08 3.29 0.08
C MET A 389 -28.95 4.15 -0.50
N MET A 390 -28.74 5.36 0.02
CA MET A 390 -27.71 6.28 -0.46
C MET A 390 -26.28 5.86 -0.09
N LEU A 391 -26.09 5.29 1.12
CA LEU A 391 -24.77 4.88 1.61
C LEU A 391 -24.04 3.92 0.66
N PRO A 392 -24.65 2.81 0.18
CA PRO A 392 -24.05 1.97 -0.84
C PRO A 392 -23.80 2.69 -2.15
N CYS A 393 -24.69 3.56 -2.63
CA CYS A 393 -24.50 4.29 -3.89
C CYS A 393 -23.17 5.06 -3.94
N VAL A 394 -22.74 5.61 -2.81
CA VAL A 394 -21.45 6.31 -2.71
C VAL A 394 -20.29 5.36 -2.41
N PHE A 395 -20.39 4.51 -1.39
CA PHE A 395 -19.25 3.66 -0.96
C PHE A 395 -18.99 2.45 -1.87
N CYS A 396 -19.99 2.03 -2.61
CA CYS A 396 -19.89 0.89 -3.50
C CYS A 396 -19.45 1.29 -4.91
N PHE A 397 -19.28 2.58 -5.19
CA PHE A 397 -18.82 3.02 -6.49
C PHE A 397 -17.38 2.56 -6.74
N LEU A 398 -17.17 1.82 -7.84
CA LEU A 398 -15.87 1.24 -8.20
C LEU A 398 -15.45 1.72 -9.58
N PRO A 399 -14.13 1.86 -9.85
CA PRO A 399 -13.64 2.51 -11.06
C PRO A 399 -13.87 1.74 -12.37
N THR A 400 -14.08 0.42 -12.31
CA THR A 400 -14.27 -0.40 -13.51
C THR A 400 -15.53 -1.25 -13.39
N PRO A 401 -16.32 -1.42 -14.47
CA PRO A 401 -17.53 -2.24 -14.47
C PRO A 401 -17.29 -3.67 -14.02
N GLY A 402 -16.21 -4.31 -14.47
CA GLY A 402 -15.87 -5.68 -14.06
C GLY A 402 -15.61 -5.80 -12.55
N ALA A 403 -14.95 -4.80 -11.95
CA ALA A 403 -14.81 -4.75 -10.50
C ALA A 403 -16.15 -4.50 -9.81
N SER A 404 -16.99 -3.63 -10.38
CA SER A 404 -18.34 -3.34 -9.88
C SER A 404 -19.24 -4.57 -9.92
N LEU A 405 -19.22 -5.40 -10.96
CA LEU A 405 -19.99 -6.63 -11.05
C LEU A 405 -19.48 -7.68 -10.06
N VAL A 406 -18.19 -7.99 -10.06
CA VAL A 406 -17.63 -9.04 -9.17
C VAL A 406 -17.71 -8.65 -7.70
N LYS A 407 -17.39 -7.39 -7.35
CA LYS A 407 -17.53 -6.93 -5.96
C LYS A 407 -18.98 -6.61 -5.62
N GLY A 408 -19.80 -6.20 -6.59
CA GLY A 408 -21.23 -5.96 -6.44
C GLY A 408 -21.99 -7.22 -6.09
N THR A 409 -21.77 -8.34 -6.79
CA THR A 409 -22.40 -9.63 -6.44
C THR A 409 -21.98 -10.10 -5.05
N ARG A 410 -20.69 -9.96 -4.70
CA ARG A 410 -20.20 -10.23 -3.34
C ARG A 410 -20.85 -9.33 -2.28
N ARG A 411 -21.12 -8.06 -2.59
CA ARG A 411 -21.85 -7.13 -1.71
C ARG A 411 -23.30 -7.51 -1.54
N VAL A 412 -23.99 -7.89 -2.62
CA VAL A 412 -25.39 -8.33 -2.56
C VAL A 412 -25.48 -9.56 -1.68
N MET A 413 -24.63 -10.57 -1.92
CA MET A 413 -24.58 -11.77 -1.09
C MET A 413 -24.30 -11.45 0.39
N GLY A 414 -23.27 -10.64 0.68
CA GLY A 414 -22.95 -10.23 2.05
C GLY A 414 -24.08 -9.45 2.72
N THR A 415 -24.73 -8.53 2.00
CA THR A 415 -25.83 -7.69 2.50
C THR A 415 -27.08 -8.52 2.77
N VAL A 416 -27.48 -9.41 1.86
CA VAL A 416 -28.67 -10.26 2.01
C VAL A 416 -28.49 -11.24 3.16
N CYS A 417 -27.35 -11.94 3.21
CA CYS A 417 -27.08 -12.89 4.31
C CYS A 417 -27.02 -12.20 5.67
N ALA A 418 -26.36 -11.03 5.76
CA ALA A 418 -26.29 -10.27 7.00
C ALA A 418 -27.63 -9.65 7.41
N GLY A 419 -28.41 -9.17 6.43
CA GLY A 419 -29.74 -8.61 6.65
C GLY A 419 -30.69 -9.67 7.21
N ALA A 420 -30.73 -10.86 6.61
CA ALA A 420 -31.54 -11.98 7.09
C ALA A 420 -31.15 -12.40 8.52
N LEU A 421 -29.85 -12.53 8.79
CA LEU A 421 -29.36 -12.85 10.13
C LEU A 421 -29.71 -11.75 11.15
N ALA A 422 -29.56 -10.48 10.77
CA ALA A 422 -29.88 -9.34 11.62
C ALA A 422 -31.37 -9.29 11.97
N ILE A 423 -32.25 -9.51 11.00
CA ILE A 423 -33.69 -9.58 11.23
C ILE A 423 -34.01 -10.71 12.21
N ALA A 424 -33.43 -11.90 12.02
CA ALA A 424 -33.61 -13.02 12.94
C ALA A 424 -33.14 -12.70 14.37
N CYS A 425 -31.97 -12.07 14.54
CA CYS A 425 -31.48 -11.64 15.85
C CYS A 425 -32.42 -10.63 16.51
N VAL A 426 -32.94 -9.65 15.77
CA VAL A 426 -33.89 -8.66 16.29
C VAL A 426 -35.22 -9.32 16.71
N SER A 427 -35.69 -10.31 15.96
CA SER A 427 -36.91 -11.05 16.30
C SER A 427 -36.75 -11.99 17.51
N ILE A 428 -35.56 -12.55 17.74
CA ILE A 428 -35.33 -13.51 18.84
C ILE A 428 -34.91 -12.80 20.13
N HIS A 429 -34.15 -11.71 20.03
CA HIS A 429 -33.54 -11.02 21.18
C HIS A 429 -33.93 -9.53 21.28
N PRO A 430 -35.21 -9.15 21.18
CA PRO A 430 -35.60 -7.75 21.26
C PRO A 430 -35.16 -7.13 22.60
N TYR A 431 -34.66 -5.89 22.56
CA TYR A 431 -34.16 -5.11 23.70
C TYR A 431 -32.97 -5.70 24.48
N ASN A 432 -32.52 -6.91 24.14
CA ASN A 432 -31.48 -7.59 24.88
C ASN A 432 -30.09 -7.10 24.45
N LYS A 433 -29.66 -6.00 25.09
CA LYS A 433 -28.34 -5.37 24.85
C LYS A 433 -27.17 -6.35 25.05
N ALA A 434 -27.29 -7.30 25.97
CA ALA A 434 -26.24 -8.28 26.24
C ALA A 434 -26.13 -9.31 25.11
N ALA A 435 -27.25 -9.82 24.61
CA ALA A 435 -27.29 -10.73 23.46
C ALA A 435 -26.67 -10.05 22.22
N PHE A 436 -27.12 -8.84 21.89
CA PHE A 436 -26.58 -8.08 20.75
C PHE A 436 -25.08 -7.78 20.88
N PHE A 437 -24.57 -7.59 22.09
CA PHE A 437 -23.13 -7.42 22.33
C PHE A 437 -22.35 -8.70 22.05
N VAL A 438 -22.84 -9.87 22.46
CA VAL A 438 -22.21 -11.17 22.16
C VAL A 438 -22.28 -11.47 20.66
N GLU A 439 -23.45 -11.29 20.05
CA GLU A 439 -23.66 -11.46 18.60
C GLU A 439 -22.74 -10.56 17.78
N LEU A 440 -22.51 -9.32 18.23
CA LEU A 440 -21.55 -8.41 17.61
C LEU A 440 -20.15 -9.02 17.50
N PHE A 441 -19.65 -9.67 18.55
CA PHE A 441 -18.35 -10.34 18.51
C PHE A 441 -18.35 -11.54 17.56
N VAL A 442 -19.39 -12.38 17.63
CA VAL A 442 -19.51 -13.58 16.78
C VAL A 442 -19.58 -13.18 15.31
N VAL A 443 -20.45 -12.24 14.96
CA VAL A 443 -20.61 -11.73 13.58
C VAL A 443 -19.34 -11.02 13.10
N SER A 444 -18.69 -10.22 13.96
CA SER A 444 -17.42 -9.56 13.60
C SER A 444 -16.31 -10.59 13.37
N PHE A 445 -16.25 -11.65 14.17
CA PHE A 445 -15.30 -12.75 14.01
C PHE A 445 -15.54 -13.51 12.70
N ILE A 446 -16.79 -13.91 12.42
CA ILE A 446 -17.17 -14.57 11.16
C ILE A 446 -16.85 -13.66 9.97
N GLY A 447 -17.22 -12.38 10.03
CA GLY A 447 -16.92 -11.41 8.97
C GLY A 447 -15.42 -11.26 8.73
N LYS A 448 -14.61 -11.27 9.79
CA LYS A 448 -13.14 -11.25 9.70
C LYS A 448 -12.58 -12.55 9.11
N LEU A 449 -13.11 -13.71 9.49
CA LEU A 449 -12.72 -15.01 8.95
C LEU A 449 -13.01 -15.09 7.45
N LEU A 450 -14.21 -14.65 7.03
CA LEU A 450 -14.59 -14.53 5.63
C LEU A 450 -13.69 -13.54 4.88
N LYS A 451 -13.30 -12.43 5.52
CA LYS A 451 -12.34 -11.45 4.97
C LYS A 451 -10.98 -12.09 4.63
N CYS A 452 -10.53 -13.08 5.40
CA CYS A 452 -9.27 -13.77 5.15
C CYS A 452 -9.29 -14.69 3.92
N SER A 453 -10.46 -15.02 3.36
CA SER A 453 -10.59 -15.88 2.17
C SER A 453 -10.61 -15.05 0.88
N PRO A 454 -9.65 -15.21 -0.06
CA PRO A 454 -9.58 -14.41 -1.29
C PRO A 454 -10.84 -14.45 -2.17
N ARG A 455 -11.62 -15.54 -2.09
CA ARG A 455 -12.84 -15.73 -2.88
C ARG A 455 -14.02 -14.89 -2.36
N VAL A 456 -14.11 -14.69 -1.05
CA VAL A 456 -15.26 -14.04 -0.40
C VAL A 456 -14.88 -12.83 0.46
N ASP A 457 -13.61 -12.42 0.45
CA ASP A 457 -13.02 -11.34 1.27
C ASP A 457 -14.00 -10.17 1.47
N TYR A 458 -14.37 -9.57 0.34
CA TYR A 458 -15.21 -8.38 0.33
C TYR A 458 -16.63 -8.63 0.87
N ALA A 459 -17.19 -9.83 0.65
CA ALA A 459 -18.50 -10.20 1.19
C ALA A 459 -18.46 -10.31 2.71
N GLY A 460 -17.37 -10.83 3.29
CA GLY A 460 -17.17 -10.91 4.74
C GLY A 460 -17.14 -9.56 5.43
N LEU A 461 -16.46 -8.57 4.82
CA LEU A 461 -16.47 -7.20 5.30
C LEU A 461 -17.88 -6.60 5.26
N VAL A 462 -18.56 -6.70 4.12
CA VAL A 462 -19.92 -6.16 3.96
C VAL A 462 -20.90 -6.83 4.92
N PHE A 463 -20.77 -8.14 5.13
CA PHE A 463 -21.60 -8.91 6.03
C PHE A 463 -21.57 -8.35 7.45
N ALA A 464 -20.38 -8.14 8.03
CA ALA A 464 -20.26 -7.59 9.38
C ALA A 464 -20.82 -6.16 9.47
N PHE A 465 -20.57 -5.32 8.45
CA PHE A 465 -21.11 -3.96 8.43
C PHE A 465 -22.63 -3.90 8.33
N THR A 466 -23.22 -4.68 7.43
CA THR A 466 -24.67 -4.70 7.22
C THR A 466 -25.39 -5.20 8.46
N TRP A 467 -24.88 -6.23 9.15
CA TRP A 467 -25.51 -6.73 10.36
C TRP A 467 -25.59 -5.67 11.47
N VAL A 468 -24.54 -4.85 11.63
CA VAL A 468 -24.52 -3.75 12.61
C VAL A 468 -25.51 -2.64 12.24
N ILE A 469 -25.61 -2.31 10.95
CA ILE A 469 -26.52 -1.27 10.45
C ILE A 469 -27.98 -1.71 10.61
N VAL A 470 -28.28 -2.95 10.23
CA VAL A 470 -29.63 -3.51 10.20
C VAL A 470 -30.07 -3.92 11.61
N GLY A 471 -29.30 -4.77 12.27
CA GLY A 471 -29.70 -5.45 13.50
C GLY A 471 -29.42 -4.63 14.74
N LEU A 472 -28.14 -4.28 14.98
CA LEU A 472 -27.74 -3.68 16.25
C LEU A 472 -28.47 -2.35 16.54
N ALA A 473 -28.57 -1.46 15.54
CA ALA A 473 -29.15 -0.15 15.71
C ALA A 473 -30.69 -0.16 15.83
N ALA A 474 -31.36 -1.24 15.43
CA ALA A 474 -32.80 -1.43 15.65
C ALA A 474 -33.04 -2.23 16.94
N GLY A 475 -32.32 -3.33 17.13
CA GLY A 475 -32.40 -4.28 18.24
C GLY A 475 -32.11 -3.72 19.64
N THR A 476 -31.39 -2.60 19.72
CA THR A 476 -31.01 -1.96 21.00
C THR A 476 -31.77 -0.67 21.30
N ASP A 477 -32.67 -0.25 20.40
CA ASP A 477 -33.47 0.96 20.56
C ASP A 477 -34.63 0.69 21.53
N THR A 478 -34.52 1.25 22.74
CA THR A 478 -35.51 1.06 23.81
C THR A 478 -36.78 1.88 23.62
N HIS A 479 -36.83 2.74 22.60
CA HIS A 479 -37.97 3.61 22.33
C HIS A 479 -38.95 3.05 21.29
N LEU A 480 -38.61 1.91 20.66
CA LEU A 480 -39.44 1.26 19.65
C LEU A 480 -40.19 0.08 20.24
N GLU A 481 -41.38 -0.21 19.71
CA GLU A 481 -42.07 -1.48 19.94
C GLU A 481 -41.38 -2.62 19.16
N GLU A 482 -41.54 -3.86 19.63
CA GLU A 482 -40.86 -5.03 19.06
C GLU A 482 -41.18 -5.22 17.57
N SER A 483 -42.45 -5.05 17.18
CA SER A 483 -42.90 -5.10 15.79
C SER A 483 -42.20 -4.04 14.93
N ASP A 484 -42.03 -2.83 15.47
CA ASP A 484 -41.41 -1.72 14.77
C ASP A 484 -39.89 -1.91 14.63
N MET A 485 -39.25 -2.56 15.62
CA MET A 485 -37.83 -2.92 15.54
C MET A 485 -37.56 -3.90 14.38
N VAL A 486 -38.41 -4.92 14.25
CA VAL A 486 -38.30 -5.90 13.16
C VAL A 486 -38.58 -5.22 11.82
N LEU A 487 -39.66 -4.44 11.72
CA LEU A 487 -40.03 -3.73 10.51
C LEU A 487 -38.94 -2.75 10.05
N ARG A 488 -38.37 -1.98 10.98
CA ARG A 488 -37.23 -1.08 10.71
C ARG A 488 -36.00 -1.83 10.22
N SER A 489 -35.73 -3.01 10.76
CA SER A 489 -34.64 -3.87 10.31
C SER A 489 -34.88 -4.37 8.88
N VAL A 490 -36.11 -4.79 8.57
CA VAL A 490 -36.51 -5.21 7.22
C VAL A 490 -36.31 -4.08 6.21
N TYR A 491 -36.81 -2.87 6.50
CA TYR A 491 -36.65 -1.72 5.59
C TYR A 491 -35.17 -1.35 5.39
N ARG A 492 -34.36 -1.33 6.44
CA ARG A 492 -32.92 -1.08 6.32
C ARG A 492 -32.22 -2.14 5.46
N ALA A 493 -32.57 -3.42 5.64
CA ALA A 493 -31.99 -4.51 4.85
C ALA A 493 -32.35 -4.39 3.36
N ILE A 494 -33.63 -4.12 3.05
CA ILE A 494 -34.12 -3.96 1.67
C ILE A 494 -33.46 -2.75 1.03
N LEU A 495 -33.50 -1.57 1.66
CA LEU A 495 -32.97 -0.35 1.08
C LEU A 495 -31.45 -0.38 0.92
N THR A 496 -30.72 -0.99 1.86
CA THR A 496 -29.27 -1.21 1.70
C THR A 496 -29.00 -2.13 0.50
N THR A 497 -29.79 -3.19 0.33
CA THR A 497 -29.67 -4.12 -0.82
C THR A 497 -29.98 -3.40 -2.14
N CYS A 498 -31.07 -2.64 -2.20
CA CYS A 498 -31.44 -1.82 -3.35
C CYS A 498 -30.35 -0.80 -3.68
N GLY A 499 -29.75 -0.16 -2.68
CA GLY A 499 -28.63 0.75 -2.86
C GLY A 499 -27.41 0.06 -3.50
N VAL A 500 -27.08 -1.17 -3.06
CA VAL A 500 -25.97 -1.95 -3.67
C VAL A 500 -26.29 -2.31 -5.12
N ILE A 501 -27.52 -2.73 -5.42
CA ILE A 501 -27.96 -3.05 -6.78
C ILE A 501 -27.88 -1.79 -7.65
N LEU A 502 -28.42 -0.67 -7.18
CA LEU A 502 -28.41 0.60 -7.88
C LEU A 502 -26.97 1.09 -8.12
N ALA A 503 -26.10 1.05 -7.11
CA ALA A 503 -24.68 1.39 -7.25
C ALA A 503 -24.00 0.54 -8.33
N THR A 504 -24.31 -0.76 -8.37
CA THR A 504 -23.77 -1.69 -9.36
C THR A 504 -24.30 -1.36 -10.75
N LEU A 505 -25.60 -1.12 -10.91
CA LEU A 505 -26.21 -0.74 -12.19
C LEU A 505 -25.64 0.58 -12.71
N ILE A 506 -25.66 1.64 -11.92
CA ILE A 506 -25.12 2.97 -12.27
C ILE A 506 -23.64 2.83 -12.67
N SER A 507 -22.84 2.11 -11.90
CA SER A 507 -21.42 1.93 -12.18
C SER A 507 -21.15 1.12 -13.47
N THR A 508 -22.04 0.20 -13.81
CA THR A 508 -21.89 -0.67 -15.01
C THR A 508 -22.40 0.02 -16.28
N LEU A 509 -23.48 0.82 -16.17
CA LEU A 509 -24.14 1.47 -17.30
C LEU A 509 -23.57 2.85 -17.63
N MET A 510 -23.15 3.64 -16.63
CA MET A 510 -22.58 4.97 -16.89
C MET A 510 -21.12 4.83 -17.36
N VAL A 511 -20.86 5.19 -18.62
CA VAL A 511 -19.52 5.36 -19.22
C VAL A 511 -18.50 4.32 -18.74
N PRO A 512 -18.61 3.06 -19.18
CA PRO A 512 -17.78 1.96 -18.68
C PRO A 512 -16.30 2.14 -19.05
N GLU A 513 -15.41 2.30 -18.06
CA GLU A 513 -13.96 2.23 -18.29
C GLU A 513 -13.46 0.79 -18.07
N PHE A 514 -13.07 0.12 -19.15
CA PHE A 514 -12.59 -1.26 -19.09
C PHE A 514 -11.18 -1.38 -18.50
N ALA A 515 -10.96 -2.41 -17.69
CA ALA A 515 -9.69 -2.66 -17.02
C ALA A 515 -8.52 -2.90 -17.98
N TYR A 516 -8.79 -3.36 -19.21
CA TYR A 516 -7.78 -3.58 -20.24
C TYR A 516 -6.93 -2.33 -20.52
N GLY A 517 -7.57 -1.17 -20.70
CA GLY A 517 -6.84 0.08 -20.95
C GLY A 517 -5.98 0.53 -19.77
N ARG A 518 -6.38 0.18 -18.54
CA ARG A 518 -5.58 0.42 -17.33
C ARG A 518 -4.40 -0.52 -17.22
N LEU A 519 -4.62 -1.82 -17.45
CA LEU A 519 -3.57 -2.84 -17.45
C LEU A 519 -2.52 -2.53 -18.52
N ARG A 520 -2.93 -2.27 -19.77
CA ARG A 520 -2.02 -1.92 -20.87
C ARG A 520 -1.10 -0.75 -20.52
N ARG A 521 -1.64 0.31 -19.90
CA ARG A 521 -0.85 1.48 -19.44
C ARG A 521 0.04 1.18 -18.24
N ALA A 522 -0.37 0.29 -17.34
CA ALA A 522 0.48 -0.12 -16.22
C ALA A 522 1.65 -0.99 -16.73
N THR A 523 1.38 -1.92 -17.64
CA THR A 523 2.40 -2.76 -18.28
C THR A 523 3.38 -1.92 -19.09
N ALA A 524 2.89 -0.99 -19.93
CA ALA A 524 3.77 -0.09 -20.70
C ALA A 524 4.72 0.70 -19.78
N ARG A 525 4.21 1.22 -18.65
CA ARG A 525 5.04 1.92 -17.64
C ARG A 525 6.05 1.04 -16.96
N ALA A 526 5.68 -0.19 -16.64
CA ALA A 526 6.61 -1.14 -16.05
C ALA A 526 7.75 -1.45 -17.03
N ILE A 527 7.44 -1.67 -18.31
CA ILE A 527 8.43 -1.92 -19.37
C ILE A 527 9.32 -0.69 -19.58
N GLU A 528 8.74 0.52 -19.67
CA GLU A 528 9.49 1.77 -19.85
C GLU A 528 10.46 2.01 -18.69
N LYS A 529 9.99 1.86 -17.44
CA LYS A 529 10.85 2.01 -16.26
C LYS A 529 12.00 1.00 -16.23
N GLN A 530 11.75 -0.24 -16.66
CA GLN A 530 12.82 -1.24 -16.79
C GLN A 530 13.80 -0.84 -17.90
N GLY A 531 13.31 -0.31 -19.02
CA GLY A 531 14.15 0.23 -20.10
C GLY A 531 15.01 1.41 -19.66
N GLU A 532 14.46 2.36 -18.91
CA GLU A 532 15.19 3.49 -18.31
C GLU A 532 16.28 3.00 -17.35
N MET A 533 15.95 2.05 -16.46
CA MET A 533 16.94 1.47 -15.54
C MET A 533 18.10 0.79 -16.26
N VAL A 534 17.82 0.04 -17.35
CA VAL A 534 18.85 -0.57 -18.18
C VAL A 534 19.67 0.50 -18.90
N ALA A 535 19.03 1.51 -19.49
CA ALA A 535 19.71 2.59 -20.19
C ALA A 535 20.63 3.39 -19.26
N ASP A 536 20.19 3.71 -18.05
CA ASP A 536 20.99 4.39 -17.04
C ASP A 536 22.17 3.51 -16.61
N SER A 537 21.95 2.20 -16.44
CA SER A 537 23.03 1.25 -16.13
C SER A 537 24.07 1.17 -17.25
N VAL A 538 23.63 1.14 -18.52
CA VAL A 538 24.55 1.13 -19.68
C VAL A 538 25.33 2.44 -19.77
N LYS A 539 24.70 3.59 -19.53
CA LYS A 539 25.40 4.88 -19.47
C LYS A 539 26.44 4.89 -18.36
N LEU A 540 26.11 4.40 -17.16
CA LEU A 540 27.08 4.28 -16.07
C LEU A 540 28.28 3.41 -16.46
N VAL A 541 28.07 2.34 -17.24
CA VAL A 541 29.17 1.50 -17.76
C VAL A 541 29.97 2.20 -18.86
N GLN A 542 29.33 3.00 -19.71
CA GLN A 542 30.02 3.78 -20.76
C GLN A 542 30.80 4.98 -20.21
N ASP A 543 30.24 5.64 -19.20
CA ASP A 543 30.80 6.81 -18.53
C ASP A 543 31.85 6.43 -17.48
N ALA A 544 31.83 5.17 -17.01
CA ALA A 544 32.96 4.60 -16.30
C ALA A 544 34.15 4.55 -17.27
N GLU A 545 35.03 5.55 -17.18
CA GLU A 545 36.24 5.60 -17.99
C GLU A 545 36.92 4.23 -17.99
N PRO A 546 37.35 3.71 -19.16
CA PRO A 546 38.07 2.46 -19.21
C PRO A 546 39.29 2.61 -18.30
N ALA A 547 39.39 1.74 -17.29
CA ALA A 547 40.43 1.74 -16.25
C ALA A 547 41.88 1.87 -16.78
N GLY A 548 42.09 1.68 -18.09
CA GLY A 548 43.33 1.97 -18.78
C GLY A 548 43.76 3.45 -18.83
N ARG A 549 42.86 4.44 -18.69
CA ARG A 549 43.26 5.87 -18.66
C ARG A 549 43.73 6.33 -17.28
N ILE A 550 43.14 5.82 -16.21
CA ILE A 550 43.58 6.08 -14.83
C ILE A 550 44.98 5.50 -14.60
N ARG A 551 45.33 4.39 -15.26
CA ARG A 551 46.69 3.81 -15.21
C ARG A 551 47.73 4.72 -15.86
N LYS A 552 47.41 5.39 -16.98
CA LYS A 552 48.33 6.36 -17.61
C LYS A 552 48.50 7.65 -16.81
N SER A 553 47.46 8.15 -16.14
CA SER A 553 47.58 9.37 -15.31
C SER A 553 48.24 9.15 -13.95
N LEU A 554 48.28 7.91 -13.47
CA LEU A 554 49.04 7.49 -12.28
C LEU A 554 50.50 7.13 -12.60
N ASP A 555 50.83 6.70 -13.83
CA ASP A 555 52.22 6.51 -14.26
C ASP A 555 52.87 7.83 -14.74
N GLU A 556 52.07 8.86 -15.06
CA GLU A 556 52.54 10.20 -15.45
C GLU A 556 52.59 11.21 -14.27
N ARG A 557 52.32 10.77 -13.03
CA ARG A 557 52.52 11.54 -11.79
C ARG A 557 53.45 10.81 -10.83
#